data_AF-A0A5D4H8V1-F1
#
_entry.id   AF-A0A5D4H8V1-F1
#
_cell.length_a   1.000
_cell.length_b   1.000
_cell.length_c   1.000
_cell.angle_alpha   90.00
_cell.angle_beta   90.00
_cell.angle_gamma   90.00
#
_symmetry.space_group_name_H-M   'P 1'
#
loop_
_entity.id
_entity.type
_entity.pdbx_description
1 polymer ?
#
loop_
_entity_poly.entity_id
_entity_poly.type
_entity_poly.pdbx_seq_one_letter_code
_entity_poly.pdbx_strand_id
1 'polypeptide(L)'
;MIRKIIGNLIIGLIMPLLMLARWLPNTYNAIVHGVYEYYDFRITSLSGYLYEVYGKNYLFSFILAIVFLLLPFQLIKDRYYRKRKRPLAVWKKMLILMSIVLVEVMLFVRGPIYDWYTVYLGVSIGMGILISLLAYLLIDRYVEIRPSKEKS
;
A
#
# COMPACT_ATOMS: atom_id res chain seq x y z
N MET A 1 22.42 2.65 2.34
CA MET A 1 21.36 3.50 2.94
C MET A 1 20.45 4.08 1.85
N ILE A 2 21.00 4.77 0.85
CA ILE A 2 20.28 5.39 -0.29
C ILE A 2 19.27 4.44 -0.97
N ARG A 3 19.66 3.21 -1.34
CA ARG A 3 18.74 2.24 -1.96
C ARG A 3 17.50 1.94 -1.11
N LYS A 4 17.64 1.84 0.22
CA LYS A 4 16.49 1.59 1.11
C LYS A 4 15.53 2.78 1.10
N ILE A 5 16.07 3.99 1.07
CA ILE A 5 15.31 5.23 0.96
C ILE A 5 14.56 5.25 -0.38
N ILE A 6 15.26 5.02 -1.50
CA ILE A 6 14.65 4.95 -2.83
C ILE A 6 13.58 3.86 -2.90
N GLY A 7 13.86 2.66 -2.39
CA GLY A 7 12.91 1.56 -2.36
C GLY A 7 11.65 1.90 -1.56
N ASN A 8 11.80 2.50 -0.37
CA ASN A 8 10.66 2.96 0.42
C ASN A 8 9.89 4.09 -0.28
N LEU A 9 10.56 5.00 -0.99
CA LEU A 9 9.91 6.06 -1.77
C LEU A 9 9.11 5.48 -2.94
N ILE A 10 9.69 4.55 -3.71
CA ILE A 10 8.99 3.87 -4.81
C ILE A 10 7.76 3.12 -4.29
N ILE A 11 7.92 2.36 -3.21
CA ILE A 11 6.80 1.65 -2.61
C ILE A 11 5.76 2.65 -2.10
N GLY A 12 6.19 3.72 -1.43
CA GLY A 12 5.32 4.80 -0.94
C GLY A 12 4.52 5.46 -2.05
N LEU A 13 5.09 5.66 -3.26
CA LEU A 13 4.38 6.25 -4.40
C LEU A 13 3.22 5.38 -4.90
N ILE A 14 3.28 4.07 -4.70
CA ILE A 14 2.21 3.16 -5.14
C ILE A 14 1.05 3.14 -4.12
N MET A 15 1.32 3.54 -2.87
CA MET A 15 0.37 3.41 -1.77
C MET A 15 -0.84 4.36 -1.79
N PRO A 16 -0.75 5.63 -2.24
CA PRO A 16 -1.92 6.48 -2.39
C PRO A 16 -3.04 5.83 -3.20
N LEU A 17 -2.68 5.02 -4.20
CA LEU A 17 -3.64 4.27 -5.01
C LEU A 17 -4.43 3.25 -4.19
N LEU A 18 -3.85 2.76 -3.07
CA LEU A 18 -4.48 1.80 -2.15
C LEU A 18 -5.39 2.45 -1.13
N MET A 19 -4.97 3.57 -0.56
CA MET A 19 -5.80 4.28 0.41
C MET A 19 -7.11 4.77 -0.20
N LEU A 20 -7.13 4.89 -1.53
CA LEU A 20 -8.29 5.26 -2.33
C LEU A 20 -9.07 4.05 -2.86
N ALA A 21 -8.77 2.82 -2.41
CA ALA A 21 -9.51 1.62 -2.79
C ALA A 21 -11.01 1.75 -2.51
N ARG A 22 -11.42 2.54 -1.51
CA ARG A 22 -12.84 2.84 -1.25
C ARG A 22 -13.58 3.42 -2.47
N TRP A 23 -12.87 4.11 -3.36
CA TRP A 23 -13.41 4.72 -4.57
C TRP A 23 -13.43 3.79 -5.78
N LEU A 24 -12.98 2.53 -5.64
CA LEU A 24 -13.02 1.55 -6.75
C LEU A 24 -14.37 1.49 -7.46
N PRO A 25 -15.52 1.41 -6.76
CA PRO A 25 -16.83 1.31 -7.42
C PRO A 25 -17.11 2.56 -8.28
N ASN A 26 -16.88 3.75 -7.73
CA ASN A 26 -17.06 5.01 -8.45
C ASN A 26 -16.08 5.11 -9.64
N THR A 27 -14.84 4.67 -9.46
CA THR A 27 -13.83 4.70 -10.52
C THR A 27 -14.15 3.69 -11.63
N TYR A 28 -14.70 2.52 -11.28
CA TYR A 28 -15.22 1.56 -12.25
C TYR A 28 -16.37 2.17 -13.07
N ASN A 29 -17.35 2.80 -12.40
CA ASN A 29 -18.45 3.47 -13.08
C ASN A 29 -17.99 4.64 -13.96
N ALA A 30 -17.00 5.41 -13.52
CA ALA A 30 -16.39 6.47 -14.31
C ALA A 30 -15.72 5.93 -15.59
N ILE A 31 -14.94 4.85 -15.47
CA ILE A 31 -14.18 4.28 -16.59
C ILE A 31 -15.10 3.53 -17.57
N VAL A 32 -16.00 2.70 -17.06
CA VAL A 32 -16.79 1.76 -17.86
C VAL A 32 -18.11 2.38 -18.33
N HIS A 33 -18.75 3.19 -17.49
CA HIS A 33 -20.08 3.74 -17.75
C HIS A 33 -20.08 5.25 -18.01
N GLY A 34 -18.92 5.91 -17.93
CA GLY A 34 -18.82 7.38 -18.11
C GLY A 34 -19.52 8.18 -17.01
N VAL A 35 -19.80 7.56 -15.86
CA VAL A 35 -20.50 8.20 -14.74
C VAL A 35 -19.47 8.81 -13.80
N TYR A 36 -19.27 10.13 -13.89
CA TYR A 36 -18.25 10.87 -13.14
C TYR A 36 -18.84 11.51 -11.87
N GLU A 37 -19.14 10.69 -10.86
CA GLU A 37 -19.75 11.14 -9.60
C GLU A 37 -18.75 11.06 -8.45
N TYR A 38 -18.53 12.20 -7.79
CA TYR A 38 -17.64 12.34 -6.64
C TYR A 38 -18.39 13.08 -5.51
N TYR A 39 -18.74 12.35 -4.45
CA TYR A 39 -19.68 12.82 -3.43
C TYR A 39 -20.98 13.34 -4.09
N ASP A 40 -21.41 14.56 -3.76
CA ASP A 40 -22.63 15.19 -4.27
C ASP A 40 -22.40 15.99 -5.57
N PHE A 41 -21.22 15.86 -6.19
CA PHE A 41 -20.83 16.64 -7.36
C PHE A 41 -20.62 15.76 -8.60
N ARG A 42 -21.10 16.24 -9.75
CA ARG A 42 -20.78 15.68 -11.06
C ARG A 42 -19.57 16.39 -11.67
N ILE A 43 -18.67 15.58 -12.21
CA ILE A 43 -17.47 16.05 -12.90
C ILE A 43 -17.68 15.86 -14.41
N THR A 44 -17.13 16.76 -15.23
CA THR A 44 -17.41 16.80 -16.68
C THR A 44 -16.52 15.89 -17.50
N SER A 45 -15.43 15.38 -16.93
CA SER A 45 -14.45 14.57 -17.64
C SER A 45 -13.82 13.50 -16.75
N LEU A 46 -13.37 12.40 -17.37
CA LEU A 46 -12.62 11.35 -16.68
C LEU A 46 -11.32 11.90 -16.06
N SER A 47 -10.63 12.82 -16.74
CA SER A 47 -9.41 13.43 -16.21
C SER A 47 -9.67 14.28 -14.96
N GLY A 48 -10.76 15.06 -14.96
CA GLY A 48 -11.19 15.81 -13.78
C GLY A 48 -11.56 14.88 -12.62
N TYR A 49 -12.27 13.78 -12.92
CA TYR A 49 -12.64 12.78 -11.93
C TYR A 49 -11.41 12.12 -11.28
N LEU A 50 -10.46 11.66 -12.11
CA LEU A 50 -9.23 11.05 -11.60
C LEU A 50 -8.37 12.04 -10.80
N TYR A 51 -8.37 13.32 -11.18
CA TYR A 51 -7.68 14.35 -10.40
C TYR A 51 -8.33 14.54 -9.02
N GLU A 52 -9.65 14.68 -8.93
CA GLU A 52 -10.33 14.86 -7.64
C GLU A 52 -10.19 13.63 -6.73
N VAL A 53 -10.28 12.42 -7.30
CA VAL A 53 -10.17 11.18 -6.52
C VAL A 53 -8.72 10.87 -6.12
N TYR A 54 -7.79 10.90 -7.08
CA TYR A 54 -6.41 10.40 -6.90
C TYR A 54 -5.35 11.50 -6.87
N GLY A 55 -5.56 12.63 -7.53
CA GLY A 55 -4.54 13.69 -7.69
C GLY A 55 -4.51 14.70 -6.55
N LYS A 56 -5.66 15.28 -6.21
CA LYS A 56 -5.80 16.43 -5.30
C LYS A 56 -5.20 16.19 -3.92
N ASN A 57 -5.40 14.99 -3.37
CA ASN A 57 -4.90 14.59 -2.07
C ASN A 57 -3.71 13.64 -2.14
N TYR A 58 -3.06 13.51 -3.30
CA TYR A 58 -2.02 12.50 -3.52
C TYR A 58 -0.87 12.61 -2.51
N LEU A 59 -0.35 13.83 -2.29
CA LEU A 59 0.75 14.07 -1.36
C LEU A 59 0.37 13.70 0.08
N PHE A 60 -0.85 14.02 0.49
CA PHE A 60 -1.36 13.68 1.81
C PHE A 60 -1.50 12.16 1.96
N SER A 61 -2.13 11.48 1.00
CA SER A 61 -2.23 10.02 0.96
C SER A 61 -0.86 9.34 0.95
N PHE A 62 0.13 9.94 0.29
CA PHE A 62 1.51 9.44 0.25
C PHE A 62 2.16 9.49 1.63
N ILE A 63 2.02 10.63 2.33
CA ILE A 63 2.54 10.80 3.69
C ILE A 63 1.85 9.81 4.64
N LEU A 64 0.53 9.67 4.55
CA LEU A 64 -0.23 8.72 5.37
C LEU A 64 0.26 7.29 5.15
N ALA A 65 0.45 6.86 3.91
CA ALA A 65 0.95 5.53 3.62
C ALA A 65 2.35 5.25 4.19
N ILE A 66 3.23 6.24 4.18
CA ILE A 66 4.54 6.10 4.83
C ILE A 66 4.36 5.86 6.33
N VAL A 67 3.50 6.65 6.98
CA VAL A 67 3.31 6.65 8.43
C VAL A 67 2.55 5.41 8.92
N PHE A 68 1.48 5.01 8.22
CA PHE A 68 0.58 3.95 8.67
C PHE A 68 0.93 2.56 8.13
N LEU A 69 1.65 2.49 7.01
CA LEU A 69 1.99 1.21 6.38
C LEU A 69 3.49 0.89 6.44
N LEU A 70 4.32 1.74 5.85
CA LEU A 70 5.76 1.45 5.73
C LEU A 70 6.47 1.50 7.08
N LEU A 71 6.18 2.51 7.89
CA LEU A 71 6.83 2.69 9.18
C LEU A 71 6.52 1.52 10.14
N PRO A 72 5.27 1.09 10.35
CA PRO A 72 4.96 -0.07 11.19
C PRO A 72 5.59 -1.36 10.66
N PHE A 73 5.57 -1.58 9.35
CA PHE A 73 6.21 -2.74 8.74
C PHE A 73 7.72 -2.80 9.03
N GLN A 74 8.42 -1.67 8.85
CA GLN A 74 9.86 -1.57 9.14
C GLN A 74 10.13 -1.78 10.64
N LEU A 75 9.34 -1.19 11.53
CA LEU A 75 9.48 -1.36 12.98
C LEU A 75 9.31 -2.84 13.41
N ILE A 76 8.32 -3.55 12.87
CA ILE A 76 8.09 -4.97 13.17
C ILE A 76 9.30 -5.82 12.73
N LYS A 77 9.81 -5.57 11.52
CA LYS A 77 11.00 -6.26 11.00
C LYS A 77 12.24 -6.01 11.85
N ASP A 78 12.50 -4.75 12.19
CA ASP A 78 13.67 -4.36 12.96
C ASP A 78 13.63 -4.95 14.37
N ARG A 79 12.45 -4.97 15.01
CA ARG A 79 12.25 -5.61 16.32
C ARG A 79 12.49 -7.12 16.24
N TYR A 80 12.00 -7.78 15.20
CA TYR A 80 12.23 -9.22 15.01
C TYR A 80 13.72 -9.53 14.81
N TYR A 81 14.38 -8.78 13.93
CA TYR A 81 15.81 -8.97 13.64
C TYR A 81 16.66 -8.77 14.90
N ARG A 82 16.38 -7.73 15.70
CA ARG A 82 17.07 -7.49 16.97
C ARG A 82 16.94 -8.67 17.94
N LYS A 83 15.74 -9.27 18.05
CA LYS A 83 15.45 -10.37 18.98
C LYS A 83 16.00 -11.72 18.51
N ARG A 84 15.91 -12.04 17.21
CA ARG A 84 16.23 -13.37 16.67
C ARG A 84 17.58 -13.43 15.95
N LYS A 85 18.24 -12.27 15.72
CA LYS A 85 19.47 -12.11 14.92
C LYS A 85 19.38 -12.76 13.53
N ARG A 86 18.15 -12.89 13.01
CA ARG A 86 17.84 -13.55 11.74
C ARG A 86 16.80 -12.72 10.99
N PRO A 87 16.91 -12.64 9.67
CA PRO A 87 15.90 -11.97 8.86
C PRO A 87 14.54 -12.66 8.95
N LEU A 88 13.48 -11.89 8.74
CA LEU A 88 12.12 -12.40 8.66
C LEU A 88 11.97 -13.15 7.32
N ALA A 89 11.38 -14.35 7.33
CA ALA A 89 11.09 -15.05 6.08
C ALA A 89 10.13 -14.24 5.20
N VAL A 90 10.26 -14.36 3.87
CA VAL A 90 9.49 -13.57 2.89
C VAL A 90 7.98 -13.73 3.09
N TRP A 91 7.50 -14.96 3.30
CA TRP A 91 6.09 -15.24 3.57
C TRP A 91 5.57 -14.57 4.85
N LYS A 92 6.41 -14.41 5.87
CA LYS A 92 6.02 -13.68 7.09
C LYS A 92 5.88 -12.18 6.83
N LYS A 93 6.71 -11.63 5.93
CA LYS A 93 6.62 -10.22 5.53
C LYS A 93 5.35 -9.96 4.73
N MET A 94 5.01 -10.88 3.83
CA MET A 94 3.74 -10.90 3.11
C MET A 94 2.57 -10.84 4.10
N LEU A 95 2.51 -11.76 5.07
CA LEU A 95 1.44 -11.78 6.06
C LEU A 95 1.33 -10.49 6.88
N ILE A 96 2.47 -9.92 7.32
CA ILE A 96 2.46 -8.65 8.06
C ILE A 96 1.90 -7.52 7.19
N LEU A 97 2.39 -7.37 5.95
CA LEU A 97 1.94 -6.32 5.05
C LEU A 97 0.46 -6.48 4.68
N MET A 98 0.03 -7.71 4.38
CA MET A 98 -1.38 -8.02 4.16
C MET A 98 -2.24 -7.64 5.38
N SER A 99 -1.77 -7.93 6.59
CA SER A 99 -2.49 -7.58 7.83
C SER A 99 -2.59 -6.07 8.01
N ILE A 100 -1.50 -5.34 7.76
CA ILE A 100 -1.49 -3.86 7.86
C ILE A 100 -2.45 -3.24 6.83
N VAL A 101 -2.36 -3.66 5.57
CA VAL A 101 -3.24 -3.19 4.49
C VAL A 101 -4.71 -3.51 4.80
N LEU A 102 -4.99 -4.72 5.30
CA LEU A 102 -6.35 -5.11 5.67
C LEU A 102 -6.93 -4.21 6.77
N VAL A 103 -6.14 -3.93 7.81
CA VAL A 103 -6.56 -3.02 8.89
C VAL A 103 -6.82 -1.61 8.35
N GLU A 104 -5.96 -1.09 7.47
CA GLU A 104 -6.20 0.22 6.85
C GLU A 104 -7.49 0.23 6.03
N VAL A 105 -7.70 -0.77 5.17
CA VAL A 105 -8.93 -0.87 4.38
C VAL A 105 -10.16 -0.92 5.28
N MET A 106 -10.12 -1.67 6.38
CA MET A 106 -11.22 -1.71 7.36
C MET A 106 -11.46 -0.35 8.06
N LEU A 107 -10.41 0.44 8.31
CA LEU A 107 -10.53 1.75 8.96
C LEU A 107 -11.08 2.82 8.01
N PHE A 108 -10.70 2.78 6.73
CA PHE A 108 -10.99 3.84 5.75
C PHE A 108 -12.19 3.56 4.83
N VAL A 109 -12.62 2.30 4.69
CA VAL A 109 -13.88 1.96 4.02
C VAL A 109 -15.02 2.12 5.02
N ARG A 110 -15.67 3.29 5.02
CA ARG A 110 -16.96 3.54 5.69
C ARG A 110 -18.04 3.71 4.62
N GLY A 111 -19.07 2.86 4.62
CA GLY A 111 -20.16 2.88 3.65
C GLY A 111 -20.95 1.56 3.64
N PRO A 112 -21.93 1.36 2.73
CA PRO A 112 -22.58 0.08 2.56
C PRO A 112 -21.57 -0.93 1.98
N ILE A 113 -20.79 -1.54 2.88
CA ILE A 113 -19.70 -2.48 2.62
C ILE A 113 -20.19 -3.75 1.92
N TYR A 114 -21.50 -4.04 1.98
CA TYR A 114 -22.07 -5.34 1.66
C TYR A 114 -21.81 -5.82 0.22
N ASP A 115 -21.80 -4.94 -0.79
CA ASP A 115 -21.72 -5.38 -2.18
C ASP A 115 -20.28 -5.47 -2.74
N TRP A 116 -19.31 -4.80 -2.10
CA TRP A 116 -17.92 -4.73 -2.60
C TRP A 116 -16.87 -5.31 -1.63
N TYR A 117 -17.29 -5.90 -0.51
CA TYR A 117 -16.38 -6.47 0.49
C TYR A 117 -15.40 -7.50 -0.08
N THR A 118 -15.87 -8.41 -0.93
CA THR A 118 -15.03 -9.43 -1.58
C THR A 118 -13.99 -8.81 -2.50
N VAL A 119 -14.35 -7.75 -3.22
CA VAL A 119 -13.44 -6.97 -4.08
C VAL A 119 -12.39 -6.27 -3.22
N TYR A 120 -12.79 -5.62 -2.12
CA TYR A 120 -11.85 -4.97 -1.20
C TYR A 120 -10.88 -5.97 -0.55
N LEU A 121 -11.36 -7.15 -0.16
CA LEU A 121 -10.52 -8.23 0.35
C LEU A 121 -9.51 -8.70 -0.72
N GLY A 122 -9.98 -8.93 -1.94
CA GLY A 122 -9.13 -9.34 -3.07
C GLY A 122 -8.05 -8.31 -3.38
N VAL A 123 -8.41 -7.03 -3.43
CA VAL A 123 -7.46 -5.92 -3.63
C VAL A 123 -6.46 -5.85 -2.48
N SER A 124 -6.91 -5.99 -1.22
CA SER A 124 -6.03 -5.97 -0.04
C SER A 124 -5.00 -7.10 -0.09
N ILE A 125 -5.43 -8.31 -0.43
CA ILE A 125 -4.56 -9.49 -0.57
C ILE A 125 -3.57 -9.28 -1.72
N GLY A 126 -4.07 -8.98 -2.92
CA GLY A 126 -3.25 -8.79 -4.11
C GLY A 126 -2.19 -7.70 -3.93
N MET A 127 -2.56 -6.62 -3.28
CA MET A 127 -1.66 -5.49 -3.05
C MET A 127 -0.70 -5.74 -1.91
N GLY A 128 -1.12 -6.40 -0.82
CA GLY A 128 -0.21 -6.87 0.22
C GLY A 128 0.88 -7.78 -0.34
N ILE A 129 0.52 -8.69 -1.26
CA ILE A 129 1.47 -9.51 -2.01
C ILE A 129 2.38 -8.63 -2.87
N LEU A 130 1.84 -7.75 -3.71
CA LEU A 130 2.63 -6.87 -4.59
C LEU A 130 3.65 -6.04 -3.81
N ILE A 131 3.22 -5.37 -2.75
CA ILE A 131 4.08 -4.53 -1.89
C ILE A 131 5.17 -5.37 -1.26
N SER A 132 4.83 -6.56 -0.75
CA SER A 132 5.82 -7.43 -0.11
C SER A 132 6.88 -7.92 -1.08
N LEU A 133 6.51 -8.18 -2.34
CA LEU A 133 7.42 -8.55 -3.41
C LEU A 133 8.32 -7.37 -3.77
N LEU A 134 7.75 -6.16 -3.91
CA LEU A 134 8.54 -4.95 -4.16
C LEU A 134 9.51 -4.67 -3.00
N ALA A 135 9.05 -4.76 -1.75
CA ALA A 135 9.89 -4.63 -0.56
C ALA A 135 11.00 -5.69 -0.54
N TYR A 136 10.68 -6.93 -0.91
CA TYR A 136 11.68 -7.98 -1.01
C TYR A 136 12.74 -7.69 -2.08
N LEU A 137 12.29 -7.35 -3.30
CA LEU A 137 13.18 -7.12 -4.45
C LEU A 137 14.04 -5.87 -4.27
N LEU A 138 13.46 -4.75 -3.82
CA LEU A 138 14.15 -3.46 -3.75
C LEU A 138 14.99 -3.31 -2.49
N ILE A 139 14.55 -3.91 -1.38
CA ILE A 139 15.14 -3.68 -0.06
C ILE A 139 15.78 -4.96 0.48
N ASP A 140 14.99 -6.01 0.70
CA ASP A 140 15.40 -7.09 1.60
C ASP A 140 16.36 -8.10 0.99
N ARG A 141 16.19 -8.47 -0.29
CA ARG A 141 17.09 -9.39 -1.01
C ARG A 141 18.55 -9.00 -0.80
N TYR A 142 18.85 -7.71 -0.83
CA TYR A 142 20.21 -7.20 -0.73
C TYR A 142 20.70 -6.96 0.70
N VAL A 143 19.79 -6.84 1.67
CA VAL A 143 20.15 -6.73 3.10
C VAL A 143 20.47 -8.11 3.66
N GLU A 144 19.74 -9.13 3.18
CA GLU A 144 19.85 -10.51 3.65
C GLU A 144 21.01 -11.28 3.03
N ILE A 145 21.51 -10.85 1.87
CA ILE A 145 22.72 -11.43 1.23
C ILE A 145 24.03 -10.85 1.82
N ARG A 146 24.00 -9.65 2.44
CA ARG A 146 25.19 -9.00 3.02
C ARG A 146 25.55 -9.23 4.50
N PRO A 147 24.91 -10.09 5.34
CA PRO A 147 25.26 -10.17 6.75
C PRO A 147 26.66 -10.73 7.07
N SER A 148 27.42 -11.26 6.09
CA SER A 148 28.65 -12.03 6.35
C SER A 148 29.97 -11.31 6.07
N LYS A 149 29.99 -10.07 5.56
CA LYS A 149 31.26 -9.38 5.22
C LYS A 149 31.76 -8.33 6.22
N GLU A 150 31.04 -8.07 7.31
CA GLU A 150 31.49 -7.14 8.37
C GLU A 150 32.06 -7.86 9.61
N LYS A 151 32.34 -9.17 9.48
CA LYS A 151 33.12 -9.94 10.46
C LYS A 151 34.20 -10.74 9.74
N SER A 152 35.22 -10.06 9.25
CA SER A 152 36.55 -10.65 8.99
C SER A 152 37.61 -9.61 9.31
#